data_AF-A0A2D6IVV7-F1
#
_entry.id   AF-A0A2D6IVV7-F1
#
_cell.length_a   1.000
_cell.length_b   1.000
_cell.length_c   1.000
_cell.angle_alpha   90.00
_cell.angle_beta   90.00
_cell.angle_gamma   90.00
#
_symmetry.space_group_name_H-M   'P 1'
#
loop_
_entity.id
_entity.type
_entity.pdbx_description
1 polymer ?
#
loop_
_entity_poly.entity_id
_entity_poly.type
_entity_poly.pdbx_seq_one_letter_code
_entity_poly.pdbx_strand_id
1 'polypeptide(L)'
;MFSKIRLSVLQSMLSFALSTIVIAEPADELVLVAGATGGTGQHIVMQLKEQGYKVRALVRNSESALEKLGTDVELIEADVRNPESLKPAFDGATLVISAIGTGEKEGPNSPEFVDYGGNNNLVDAAVSAKTRQFVLISSMGVTHEDHVLNRIFGNVLIWKMKSENYLRDSGIPHTVVRPGGLHDKPGGEQQIVLEKEDAVKVVGISRTDVASVCVAALAYPEAQNKTFSVFTIKQPPNTDWQAKFAALD
;
A
#
# COMPACT_ATOMS: atom_id res chain seq x y z
N MET A 1 -4.10 -62.10 -6.24
CA MET A 1 -4.99 -61.03 -6.75
C MET A 1 -4.74 -59.72 -5.99
N PHE A 2 -3.49 -59.22 -5.93
CA PHE A 2 -3.13 -58.04 -5.11
C PHE A 2 -1.98 -57.18 -5.70
N SER A 3 -1.75 -57.18 -7.03
CA SER A 3 -0.68 -56.36 -7.62
C SER A 3 -1.09 -55.43 -8.77
N LYS A 4 -2.39 -55.32 -9.09
CA LYS A 4 -2.86 -54.45 -10.21
C LYS A 4 -3.66 -53.21 -9.80
N ILE A 5 -3.91 -52.99 -8.50
CA ILE A 5 -4.71 -51.83 -8.03
C ILE A 5 -3.82 -50.65 -7.58
N ARG A 6 -2.50 -50.82 -7.47
CA ARG A 6 -1.58 -49.75 -7.04
C ARG A 6 -1.00 -48.88 -8.16
N LEU A 7 -1.42 -49.08 -9.42
CA LEU A 7 -0.89 -48.33 -10.57
C LEU A 7 -1.86 -47.30 -11.16
N SER A 8 -3.17 -47.34 -10.85
CA SER A 8 -4.14 -46.38 -11.40
C SER A 8 -4.41 -45.16 -10.53
N VAL A 9 -3.93 -45.14 -9.27
CA VAL A 9 -4.07 -43.97 -8.38
C VAL A 9 -2.85 -43.04 -8.51
N LEU A 10 -1.67 -43.58 -8.84
CA LEU A 10 -0.46 -42.77 -9.02
C LEU A 10 -0.45 -41.96 -10.33
N GLN A 11 -1.23 -42.35 -11.33
CA GLN A 11 -1.27 -41.65 -12.63
C GLN A 11 -2.35 -40.55 -12.68
N SER A 12 -3.28 -40.52 -11.72
CA SER A 12 -4.28 -39.45 -11.56
C SER A 12 -3.83 -38.33 -10.62
N MET A 13 -2.70 -38.48 -9.92
CA MET A 13 -2.14 -37.43 -9.06
C MET A 13 -1.11 -36.55 -9.79
N LEU A 14 -0.89 -36.78 -11.09
CA LEU A 14 0.05 -36.04 -11.92
C LEU A 14 -0.58 -34.89 -12.73
N SER A 15 -1.79 -34.43 -12.40
CA SER A 15 -2.49 -33.36 -13.16
C SER A 15 -2.86 -32.12 -12.36
N PHE A 16 -2.44 -31.99 -11.11
CA PHE A 16 -2.39 -30.68 -10.47
C PHE A 16 -0.98 -30.14 -10.66
N ALA A 17 -0.75 -29.57 -11.85
CA ALA A 17 0.29 -28.57 -12.00
C ALA A 17 -0.02 -27.47 -10.99
N LEU A 18 0.70 -27.50 -9.86
CA LEU A 18 0.94 -26.29 -9.10
C LEU A 18 1.50 -25.30 -10.11
N SER A 19 0.68 -24.35 -10.53
CA SER A 19 1.18 -23.05 -10.92
C SER A 19 1.85 -22.51 -9.67
N THR A 20 3.10 -22.91 -9.45
CA THR A 20 3.98 -22.24 -8.50
C THR A 20 4.07 -20.83 -9.06
N ILE A 21 3.25 -19.93 -8.52
CA ILE A 21 3.49 -18.51 -8.63
C ILE A 21 4.90 -18.36 -8.09
N VAL A 22 5.85 -18.10 -8.98
CA VAL A 22 7.17 -17.65 -8.57
C VAL A 22 6.93 -16.26 -8.00
N ILE A 23 6.61 -16.20 -6.70
CA ILE A 23 6.75 -14.97 -5.94
C ILE A 23 8.25 -14.68 -6.02
N ALA A 24 8.63 -13.60 -6.69
CA ALA A 24 10.02 -13.18 -6.73
C ALA A 24 10.52 -13.11 -5.28
N GLU A 25 11.71 -13.67 -5.02
CA GLU A 25 12.29 -13.63 -3.69
C GLU A 25 12.43 -12.14 -3.26
N PRO A 26 11.80 -11.71 -2.14
CA PRO A 26 11.76 -10.31 -1.72
C PRO A 26 13.14 -9.64 -1.62
N ALA A 27 14.18 -10.45 -1.39
CA ALA A 27 15.57 -10.04 -1.15
C ALA A 27 16.18 -9.16 -2.26
N ASP A 28 15.66 -9.23 -3.49
CA ASP A 28 16.19 -8.47 -4.62
C ASP A 28 15.30 -7.30 -5.07
N GLU A 29 14.08 -7.20 -4.55
CA GLU A 29 13.16 -6.14 -4.94
C GLU A 29 13.34 -4.88 -4.08
N LEU A 30 13.53 -3.74 -4.75
CA LEU A 30 13.60 -2.43 -4.10
C LEU A 30 12.23 -1.77 -4.06
N VAL A 31 11.75 -1.48 -2.85
CA VAL A 31 10.50 -0.78 -2.59
C VAL A 31 10.78 0.69 -2.23
N LEU A 32 10.24 1.61 -3.03
CA LEU A 32 10.22 3.03 -2.71
C LEU A 32 9.03 3.33 -1.78
N VAL A 33 9.30 3.88 -0.59
CA VAL A 33 8.28 4.29 0.37
C VAL A 33 8.25 5.80 0.48
N ALA A 34 7.19 6.43 -0.04
CA ALA A 34 6.91 7.84 0.18
C ALA A 34 6.08 8.02 1.46
N GLY A 35 6.40 9.04 2.26
CA GLY A 35 5.77 9.22 3.57
C GLY A 35 6.34 8.29 4.65
N ALA A 36 7.54 7.75 4.42
CA ALA A 36 8.21 6.76 5.29
C ALA A 36 8.36 7.20 6.75
N THR A 37 8.55 8.50 7.02
CA THR A 37 8.71 9.03 8.39
C THR A 37 7.39 9.32 9.10
N GLY A 38 6.24 9.16 8.43
CA GLY A 38 4.90 9.28 9.01
C GLY A 38 4.51 8.06 9.84
N GLY A 39 3.40 8.15 10.58
CA GLY A 39 2.97 7.09 11.50
C GLY A 39 2.79 5.73 10.81
N THR A 40 2.09 5.68 9.68
CA THR A 40 1.90 4.44 8.91
C THR A 40 3.16 4.05 8.14
N GLY A 41 3.89 5.04 7.60
CA GLY A 41 5.12 4.83 6.84
C GLY A 41 6.19 4.08 7.63
N GLN A 42 6.36 4.39 8.91
CA GLN A 42 7.35 3.71 9.76
C GLN A 42 7.03 2.22 9.93
N HIS A 43 5.75 1.86 10.10
CA HIS A 43 5.31 0.46 10.15
C HIS A 43 5.50 -0.25 8.81
N ILE A 44 5.31 0.44 7.68
CA ILE A 44 5.57 -0.12 6.35
C ILE A 44 7.04 -0.43 6.17
N VAL A 45 7.93 0.52 6.46
CA VAL A 45 9.38 0.33 6.35
C VAL A 45 9.85 -0.84 7.22
N MET A 46 9.38 -0.92 8.46
CA MET A 46 9.70 -2.02 9.38
C MET A 46 9.27 -3.38 8.81
N GLN A 47 8.00 -3.53 8.40
CA GLN A 47 7.49 -4.82 7.90
C GLN A 47 8.13 -5.24 6.57
N LEU A 48 8.46 -4.30 5.69
CA LEU A 48 9.20 -4.58 4.46
C LEU A 48 10.57 -5.18 4.78
N LYS A 49 11.31 -4.59 5.74
CA LYS A 49 12.62 -5.10 6.16
C LYS A 49 12.52 -6.49 6.80
N GLU A 50 11.52 -6.70 7.65
CA GLU A 50 11.27 -8.02 8.28
C GLU A 50 10.97 -9.11 7.24
N GLN A 51 10.39 -8.73 6.09
CA GLN A 51 10.14 -9.63 4.97
C GLN A 51 11.31 -9.71 3.97
N GLY A 52 12.42 -9.02 4.24
CA GLY A 52 13.64 -9.09 3.45
C GLY A 52 13.69 -8.16 2.23
N TYR A 53 12.71 -7.26 2.04
CA TYR A 53 12.76 -6.27 0.96
C TYR A 53 13.89 -5.26 1.17
N LYS A 54 14.50 -4.80 0.07
CA LYS A 54 15.30 -3.57 0.08
C LYS A 54 14.35 -2.38 0.13
N VAL A 55 14.61 -1.44 1.02
CA VAL A 55 13.73 -0.28 1.22
C VAL A 55 14.49 1.02 0.93
N ARG A 56 13.92 1.82 0.04
CA ARG A 56 14.30 3.23 -0.15
C ARG A 56 13.21 4.12 0.43
N ALA A 57 13.53 4.88 1.45
CA ALA A 57 12.63 5.86 2.05
C ALA A 57 12.81 7.23 1.40
N LEU A 58 11.75 7.72 0.76
CA LEU A 58 11.69 9.10 0.28
C LEU A 58 11.37 10.02 1.44
N VAL A 59 12.30 10.93 1.73
CA VAL A 59 12.24 11.82 2.89
C VAL A 59 12.51 13.26 2.50
N ARG A 60 12.08 14.22 3.32
CA ARG A 60 12.38 15.65 3.12
C ARG A 60 13.65 16.12 3.82
N ASN A 61 14.10 15.35 4.81
CA ASN A 61 15.27 15.64 5.64
C ASN A 61 15.82 14.31 6.16
N SER A 62 17.04 13.94 5.75
CA SER A 62 17.64 12.63 6.07
C SER A 62 18.02 12.51 7.53
N GLU A 63 18.48 13.60 8.15
CA GLU A 63 18.93 13.60 9.55
C GLU A 63 17.79 13.18 10.50
N SER A 64 16.64 13.84 10.40
CA SER A 64 15.43 13.49 11.16
C SER A 64 14.84 12.13 10.78
N ALA A 65 15.13 11.63 9.57
CA ALA A 65 14.67 10.31 9.14
C ALA A 65 15.50 9.18 9.75
N LEU A 66 16.81 9.39 9.93
CA LEU A 66 17.70 8.41 10.58
C LEU A 66 17.23 8.08 12.00
N GLU A 67 16.74 9.07 12.74
CA GLU A 67 16.20 8.86 14.10
C GLU A 67 14.97 7.93 14.11
N LYS A 68 14.16 7.96 13.05
CA LYS A 68 12.90 7.21 12.96
C LYS A 68 13.03 5.86 12.27
N LEU A 69 13.91 5.75 11.28
CA LEU A 69 13.99 4.61 10.38
C LEU A 69 15.25 3.75 10.59
N GLY A 70 16.27 4.29 11.29
CA GLY A 70 17.56 3.65 11.44
C GLY A 70 18.50 3.87 10.25
N THR A 71 19.66 3.21 10.29
CA THR A 71 20.74 3.33 9.28
C THR A 71 20.73 2.23 8.23
N ASP A 72 19.81 1.27 8.34
CA ASP A 72 19.67 0.09 7.50
C ASP A 72 18.59 0.27 6.41
N VAL A 73 18.17 1.51 6.18
CA VAL A 73 17.24 1.92 5.11
C VAL A 73 17.97 2.91 4.21
N GLU A 74 17.84 2.75 2.90
CA GLU A 74 18.36 3.74 1.96
C GLU A 74 17.49 5.00 2.04
N LEU A 75 18.09 6.14 2.38
CA LEU A 75 17.37 7.42 2.42
C LEU A 75 17.60 8.18 1.12
N ILE A 76 16.53 8.73 0.56
CA ILE A 76 16.63 9.67 -0.55
C ILE A 76 15.86 10.95 -0.26
N GLU A 77 16.55 12.09 -0.37
CA GLU A 77 15.94 13.40 -0.17
C GLU A 77 15.22 13.85 -1.44
N ALA A 78 13.92 14.09 -1.31
CA ALA A 78 13.10 14.69 -2.36
C ALA A 78 11.86 15.37 -1.76
N ASP A 79 11.28 16.29 -2.52
CA ASP A 79 9.98 16.88 -2.20
C ASP A 79 8.96 16.41 -3.23
N VAL A 80 7.91 15.72 -2.77
CA VAL A 80 6.84 15.24 -3.65
C VAL A 80 6.14 16.35 -4.42
N ARG A 81 6.21 17.61 -3.95
CA ARG A 81 5.67 18.78 -4.65
C ARG A 81 6.60 19.29 -5.76
N ASN A 82 7.83 18.79 -5.84
CA ASN A 82 8.80 19.09 -6.88
C ASN A 82 9.07 17.83 -7.74
N PRO A 83 8.38 17.68 -8.90
CA PRO A 83 8.49 16.49 -9.75
C PRO A 83 9.93 16.14 -10.15
N GLU A 84 10.75 17.17 -10.42
CA GLU A 84 12.14 16.98 -10.87
C GLU A 84 13.01 16.33 -9.79
N SER A 85 12.68 16.53 -8.50
CA SER A 85 13.40 15.92 -7.39
C SER A 85 13.11 14.42 -7.23
N LEU A 86 12.06 13.89 -7.86
CA LEU A 86 11.62 12.51 -7.69
C LEU A 86 12.39 11.51 -8.55
N LYS A 87 12.96 11.95 -9.68
CA LYS A 87 13.59 11.06 -10.67
C LYS A 87 14.64 10.12 -10.05
N PRO A 88 15.57 10.58 -9.19
CA PRO A 88 16.55 9.70 -8.56
C PRO A 88 15.93 8.63 -7.65
N ALA A 89 14.75 8.88 -7.07
CA ALA A 89 14.11 7.96 -6.11
C ALA A 89 13.64 6.67 -6.77
N PHE A 90 13.41 6.71 -8.08
CA PHE A 90 12.90 5.59 -8.86
C PHE A 90 13.98 4.72 -9.50
N ASP A 91 15.28 5.04 -9.32
CA ASP A 91 16.36 4.24 -9.90
C ASP A 91 16.41 2.82 -9.31
N GLY A 92 16.04 1.81 -10.12
CA GLY A 92 15.91 0.42 -9.69
C GLY A 92 14.69 0.10 -8.82
N ALA A 93 13.91 1.09 -8.40
CA ALA A 93 12.72 0.90 -7.57
C ALA A 93 11.49 0.62 -8.45
N THR A 94 11.07 -0.65 -8.52
CA THR A 94 9.93 -1.08 -9.34
C THR A 94 8.65 -1.33 -8.55
N LEU A 95 8.70 -1.17 -7.22
CA LEU A 95 7.57 -1.25 -6.31
C LEU A 95 7.48 0.06 -5.52
N VAL A 96 6.27 0.59 -5.37
CA VAL A 96 6.05 1.87 -4.68
C VAL A 96 4.93 1.73 -3.67
N ILE A 97 5.13 2.25 -2.47
CA ILE A 97 4.05 2.50 -1.51
C ILE A 97 4.03 4.00 -1.19
N SER A 98 2.91 4.65 -1.48
CA SER A 98 2.66 6.02 -1.07
C SER A 98 1.81 6.06 0.19
N ALA A 99 2.47 6.41 1.30
CA ALA A 99 1.86 6.72 2.59
C ALA A 99 1.88 8.24 2.88
N ILE A 100 2.03 9.07 1.85
CA ILE A 100 2.01 10.53 2.02
C ILE A 100 0.61 11.02 2.38
N GLY A 101 0.59 12.07 3.18
CA GLY A 101 -0.61 12.81 3.53
C GLY A 101 -0.23 13.96 4.43
N THR A 102 -1.05 14.99 4.44
CA THR A 102 -0.82 16.17 5.28
C THR A 102 -1.81 16.27 6.44
N GLY A 103 -1.35 16.88 7.53
CA GLY A 103 -2.22 17.38 8.59
C GLY A 103 -2.55 18.86 8.42
N GLU A 104 -1.93 19.55 7.47
CA GLU A 104 -2.15 20.97 7.22
C GLU A 104 -3.40 21.18 6.37
N LYS A 105 -4.29 22.06 6.83
CA LYS A 105 -5.55 22.34 6.13
C LYS A 105 -5.35 23.20 4.87
N GLU A 106 -4.43 24.15 4.93
CA GLU A 106 -4.23 25.20 3.92
C GLU A 106 -2.73 25.49 3.75
N GLY A 107 -2.38 26.29 2.74
CA GLY A 107 -1.00 26.65 2.45
C GLY A 107 -0.27 25.65 1.53
N PRO A 108 1.07 25.75 1.43
CA PRO A 108 1.86 25.02 0.44
C PRO A 108 2.00 23.53 0.76
N ASN A 109 1.60 23.08 1.95
CA ASN A 109 1.51 21.66 2.32
C ASN A 109 0.05 21.21 2.48
N SER A 110 -0.93 21.93 1.93
CA SER A 110 -2.34 21.53 1.97
C SER A 110 -2.61 20.25 1.17
N PRO A 111 -3.78 19.60 1.32
CA PRO A 111 -4.05 18.33 0.66
C PRO A 111 -4.07 18.44 -0.87
N GLU A 112 -4.37 19.62 -1.42
CA GLU A 112 -4.24 19.87 -2.87
C GLU A 112 -2.81 19.63 -3.36
N PHE A 113 -1.82 20.12 -2.63
CA PHE A 113 -0.41 20.02 -3.03
C PHE A 113 0.24 18.70 -2.59
N VAL A 114 -0.17 18.13 -1.46
CA VAL A 114 0.45 16.91 -0.90
C VAL A 114 -0.32 15.66 -1.29
N ASP A 115 -1.59 15.55 -0.88
CA ASP A 115 -2.41 14.35 -1.09
C ASP A 115 -2.84 14.17 -2.56
N TYR A 116 -2.94 15.25 -3.33
CA TYR A 116 -3.20 15.21 -4.76
C TYR A 116 -1.94 15.47 -5.59
N GLY A 117 -1.41 16.69 -5.60
CA GLY A 117 -0.26 17.06 -6.44
C GLY A 117 0.97 16.17 -6.19
N GLY A 118 1.33 15.94 -4.93
CA GLY A 118 2.46 15.10 -4.55
C GLY A 118 2.30 13.64 -5.00
N ASN A 119 1.10 13.07 -4.83
CA ASN A 119 0.83 11.72 -5.30
C ASN A 119 0.84 11.64 -6.83
N ASN A 120 0.28 12.62 -7.56
CA ASN A 120 0.33 12.63 -9.01
C ASN A 120 1.76 12.68 -9.54
N ASN A 121 2.63 13.50 -8.93
CA ASN A 121 4.04 13.55 -9.29
C ASN A 121 4.74 12.20 -9.06
N LEU A 122 4.40 11.49 -7.97
CA LEU A 122 4.88 10.13 -7.73
C LEU A 122 4.35 9.14 -8.79
N VAL A 123 3.09 9.28 -9.21
CA VAL A 123 2.50 8.45 -10.27
C VAL A 123 3.20 8.69 -11.60
N ASP A 124 3.47 9.94 -11.99
CA ASP A 124 4.16 10.26 -13.23
C ASP A 124 5.60 9.70 -13.26
N ALA A 125 6.29 9.79 -12.12
CA ALA A 125 7.61 9.19 -11.95
C ALA A 125 7.55 7.66 -12.01
N ALA A 126 6.52 7.04 -11.42
CA ALA A 126 6.27 5.60 -11.46
C ALA A 126 5.98 5.08 -12.88
N VAL A 127 5.16 5.82 -13.65
CA VAL A 127 4.91 5.55 -15.08
C VAL A 127 6.22 5.58 -15.85
N SER A 128 7.03 6.63 -15.66
CA SER A 128 8.31 6.79 -16.33
C SER A 128 9.31 5.68 -15.99
N ALA A 129 9.29 5.22 -14.73
CA ALA A 129 10.13 4.14 -14.21
C ALA A 129 9.59 2.73 -14.52
N LYS A 130 8.40 2.62 -15.14
CA LYS A 130 7.71 1.34 -15.41
C LYS A 130 7.53 0.49 -14.14
N THR A 131 7.10 1.15 -13.06
CA THR A 131 6.73 0.50 -11.80
C THR A 131 5.76 -0.65 -12.05
N ARG A 132 6.03 -1.81 -11.43
CA ARG A 132 5.22 -3.03 -11.55
C ARG A 132 4.03 -3.06 -10.60
N GLN A 133 4.07 -2.27 -9.53
CA GLN A 133 2.98 -2.12 -8.58
C GLN A 133 3.10 -0.82 -7.79
N PHE A 134 2.04 -0.02 -7.77
CA PHE A 134 1.92 1.20 -6.98
C PHE A 134 0.80 1.07 -5.95
N VAL A 135 1.12 1.05 -4.66
CA VAL A 135 0.14 1.01 -3.57
C VAL A 135 -0.09 2.43 -3.04
N LEU A 136 -1.32 2.93 -3.14
CA LEU A 136 -1.74 4.23 -2.63
C LEU A 136 -2.57 4.08 -1.37
N ILE A 137 -2.14 4.73 -0.28
CA ILE A 137 -2.97 4.90 0.91
C ILE A 137 -3.85 6.13 0.77
N SER A 138 -5.14 5.88 0.55
CA SER A 138 -6.19 6.88 0.49
C SER A 138 -6.93 6.97 1.84
N SER A 139 -8.26 7.03 1.83
CA SER A 139 -9.11 7.09 3.01
C SER A 139 -10.48 6.49 2.69
N MET A 140 -11.11 5.86 3.68
CA MET A 140 -12.55 5.61 3.60
C MET A 140 -13.32 6.95 3.58
N GLY A 141 -14.46 6.97 2.90
CA GLY A 141 -15.33 8.13 2.76
C GLY A 141 -14.99 9.07 1.59
N VAL A 142 -14.02 8.74 0.74
CA VAL A 142 -13.63 9.56 -0.43
C VAL A 142 -14.75 9.76 -1.44
N THR A 143 -15.74 8.88 -1.46
CA THR A 143 -16.94 9.00 -2.29
C THR A 143 -18.05 9.89 -1.68
N HIS A 144 -17.80 10.50 -0.52
CA HIS A 144 -18.78 11.29 0.23
C HIS A 144 -18.29 12.74 0.41
N GLU A 145 -18.67 13.64 -0.50
CA GLU A 145 -18.21 15.04 -0.50
C GLU A 145 -18.60 15.81 0.79
N ASP A 146 -19.79 15.53 1.34
CA ASP A 146 -20.28 16.18 2.57
C ASP A 146 -19.65 15.67 3.87
N HIS A 147 -18.72 14.70 3.79
CA HIS A 147 -18.11 14.09 4.95
C HIS A 147 -17.34 15.11 5.82
N VAL A 148 -17.42 14.96 7.15
CA VAL A 148 -16.86 15.93 8.12
C VAL A 148 -15.38 16.21 7.90
N LEU A 149 -14.61 15.22 7.46
CA LEU A 149 -13.17 15.35 7.17
C LEU A 149 -12.89 16.44 6.12
N ASN A 150 -13.77 16.66 5.14
CA ASN A 150 -13.57 17.72 4.15
C ASN A 150 -13.65 19.12 4.78
N ARG A 151 -14.46 19.31 5.82
CA ARG A 151 -14.59 20.60 6.51
C ARG A 151 -13.39 20.90 7.41
N ILE A 152 -12.85 19.87 8.08
CA ILE A 152 -11.78 20.04 9.07
C ILE A 152 -10.37 19.89 8.48
N PHE A 153 -10.20 19.15 7.38
CA PHE A 153 -8.92 18.91 6.73
C PHE A 153 -8.90 19.37 5.27
N GLY A 154 -9.50 20.53 4.96
CA GLY A 154 -9.23 21.22 3.69
C GLY A 154 -9.60 20.42 2.44
N ASN A 155 -10.79 19.80 2.46
CA ASN A 155 -11.28 18.92 1.39
C ASN A 155 -10.39 17.69 1.12
N VAL A 156 -9.67 17.19 2.14
CA VAL A 156 -8.73 16.06 1.98
C VAL A 156 -9.31 14.86 1.25
N LEU A 157 -10.59 14.51 1.48
CA LEU A 157 -11.19 13.34 0.84
C LEU A 157 -11.45 13.59 -0.65
N ILE A 158 -11.82 14.82 -1.03
CA ILE A 158 -11.95 15.22 -2.43
C ILE A 158 -10.59 15.13 -3.12
N TRP A 159 -9.52 15.62 -2.50
CA TRP A 159 -8.17 15.56 -3.06
C TRP A 159 -7.64 14.13 -3.16
N LYS A 160 -7.87 13.29 -2.15
CA LYS A 160 -7.55 11.87 -2.20
C LYS A 160 -8.33 11.14 -3.30
N MET A 161 -9.63 11.41 -3.46
CA MET A 161 -10.42 10.84 -4.56
C MET A 161 -9.87 11.24 -5.93
N LYS A 162 -9.47 12.51 -6.11
CA LYS A 162 -8.82 12.96 -7.35
C LYS A 162 -7.50 12.23 -7.60
N SER A 163 -6.71 11.95 -6.55
CA SER A 163 -5.46 11.18 -6.68
C SER A 163 -5.71 9.72 -7.05
N GLU A 164 -6.72 9.08 -6.46
CA GLU A 164 -7.13 7.73 -6.85
C GLU A 164 -7.52 7.65 -8.33
N ASN A 165 -8.29 8.65 -8.81
CA ASN A 165 -8.66 8.72 -10.22
C ASN A 165 -7.42 8.88 -11.10
N TYR A 166 -6.50 9.77 -10.74
CA TYR A 166 -5.26 9.99 -11.48
C TYR A 166 -4.42 8.71 -11.58
N LEU A 167 -4.26 8.00 -10.46
CA LEU A 167 -3.57 6.71 -10.43
C LEU A 167 -4.25 5.68 -11.33
N ARG A 168 -5.58 5.56 -11.28
CA ARG A 168 -6.34 4.64 -12.15
C ARG A 168 -6.17 4.99 -13.64
N ASP A 169 -6.26 6.27 -13.97
CA ASP A 169 -6.17 6.76 -15.34
C ASP A 169 -4.74 6.64 -15.92
N SER A 170 -3.72 6.54 -15.06
CA SER A 170 -2.31 6.34 -15.48
C SER A 170 -2.04 4.97 -16.12
N GLY A 171 -2.88 3.98 -15.85
CA GLY A 171 -2.75 2.62 -16.39
C GLY A 171 -1.63 1.76 -15.79
N ILE A 172 -0.87 2.24 -14.80
CA ILE A 172 0.10 1.40 -14.09
C ILE A 172 -0.63 0.39 -13.17
N PRO A 173 -0.08 -0.82 -12.96
CA PRO A 173 -0.63 -1.72 -11.96
C PRO A 173 -0.58 -1.05 -10.59
N HIS A 174 -1.72 -1.07 -9.89
CA HIS A 174 -1.85 -0.35 -8.63
C HIS A 174 -2.79 -1.02 -7.64
N THR A 175 -2.74 -0.59 -6.38
CA THR A 175 -3.73 -0.92 -5.35
C THR A 175 -4.08 0.33 -4.58
N VAL A 176 -5.37 0.62 -4.42
CA VAL A 176 -5.86 1.72 -3.59
C VAL A 176 -6.42 1.14 -2.29
N VAL A 177 -5.78 1.50 -1.18
CA VAL A 177 -6.18 1.11 0.17
C VAL A 177 -6.90 2.30 0.82
N ARG A 178 -8.13 2.11 1.30
CA ARG A 178 -8.94 3.15 1.96
C ARG A 178 -9.17 2.80 3.44
N PRO A 179 -8.24 3.15 4.35
CA PRO A 179 -8.39 2.83 5.76
C PRO A 179 -9.60 3.53 6.39
N GLY A 180 -10.23 2.86 7.37
CA GLY A 180 -11.08 3.51 8.37
C GLY A 180 -10.26 4.40 9.33
N GLY A 181 -10.85 4.74 10.47
CA GLY A 181 -10.21 5.61 11.47
C GLY A 181 -8.89 5.04 12.00
N LEU A 182 -7.77 5.69 11.66
CA LEU A 182 -6.43 5.27 12.08
C LEU A 182 -6.21 5.44 13.59
N HIS A 183 -5.53 4.47 14.20
CA HIS A 183 -5.08 4.57 15.59
C HIS A 183 -3.71 3.90 15.83
N ASP A 184 -3.08 4.25 16.95
CA ASP A 184 -1.73 3.79 17.34
C ASP A 184 -1.73 2.62 18.34
N LYS A 185 -2.89 1.99 18.58
CA LYS A 185 -2.95 0.72 19.32
C LYS A 185 -2.22 -0.39 18.54
N PRO A 186 -1.68 -1.42 19.22
CA PRO A 186 -1.07 -2.58 18.57
C PRO A 186 -1.97 -3.18 17.47
N GLY A 187 -1.34 -3.64 16.39
CA GLY A 187 -2.00 -4.39 15.31
C GLY A 187 -1.76 -5.90 15.44
N GLY A 188 -2.30 -6.67 14.50
CA GLY A 188 -2.11 -8.12 14.43
C GLY A 188 -2.98 -8.93 15.41
N GLU A 189 -3.85 -8.28 16.17
CA GLU A 189 -4.73 -8.94 17.16
C GLU A 189 -6.16 -9.14 16.68
N GLN A 190 -6.57 -8.40 15.64
CA GLN A 190 -7.93 -8.37 15.11
C GLN A 190 -7.98 -8.78 13.65
N GLN A 191 -9.12 -9.31 13.22
CA GLN A 191 -9.36 -9.63 11.83
C GLN A 191 -9.44 -8.35 10.99
N ILE A 192 -8.52 -8.24 10.03
CA ILE A 192 -8.57 -7.24 8.97
C ILE A 192 -9.65 -7.64 7.95
N VAL A 193 -10.54 -6.71 7.63
CA VAL A 193 -11.61 -6.85 6.64
C VAL A 193 -11.30 -5.95 5.46
N LEU A 194 -11.38 -6.50 4.24
CA LEU A 194 -11.34 -5.74 2.99
C LEU A 194 -12.77 -5.69 2.43
N GLU A 195 -13.24 -4.52 2.06
CA GLU A 195 -14.57 -4.34 1.45
C GLU A 195 -14.47 -3.48 0.19
N LYS A 196 -15.19 -3.89 -0.87
CA LYS A 196 -15.24 -3.14 -2.14
C LYS A 196 -15.96 -1.78 -2.00
N GLU A 197 -16.92 -1.72 -1.08
CA GLU A 197 -17.76 -0.55 -0.86
C GLU A 197 -17.04 0.51 -0.01
N ASP A 198 -17.25 1.77 -0.35
CA ASP A 198 -16.78 2.92 0.43
C ASP A 198 -17.88 3.44 1.37
N ALA A 199 -18.46 2.53 2.14
CA ALA A 199 -19.54 2.88 3.06
C ALA A 199 -18.99 3.73 4.23
N VAL A 200 -19.67 4.83 4.56
CA VAL A 200 -19.34 5.63 5.75
C VAL A 200 -19.69 4.82 6.99
N LYS A 201 -18.68 4.15 7.54
CA LYS A 201 -18.77 3.32 8.74
C LYS A 201 -17.90 3.92 9.84
N VAL A 202 -18.38 3.86 11.08
CA VAL A 202 -17.57 4.19 12.26
C VAL A 202 -16.75 2.97 12.64
N VAL A 203 -15.69 2.72 11.88
CA VAL A 203 -14.76 1.61 12.04
C VAL A 203 -13.33 2.13 12.06
N GLY A 204 -12.44 1.40 12.72
CA GLY A 204 -11.04 1.77 12.89
C GLY A 204 -10.08 0.67 12.46
N ILE A 205 -8.82 1.03 12.38
CA ILE A 205 -7.72 0.10 12.11
C ILE A 205 -6.40 0.68 12.65
N SER A 206 -5.52 -0.21 13.12
CA SER A 206 -4.19 0.21 13.54
C SER A 206 -3.34 0.60 12.34
N ARG A 207 -2.41 1.55 12.52
CA ARG A 207 -1.44 1.88 11.48
C ARG A 207 -0.56 0.68 11.10
N THR A 208 -0.29 -0.21 12.05
CA THR A 208 0.40 -1.48 11.84
C THR A 208 -0.36 -2.41 10.88
N ASP A 209 -1.67 -2.55 11.05
CA ASP A 209 -2.50 -3.40 10.20
C ASP A 209 -2.66 -2.81 8.79
N VAL A 210 -2.76 -1.47 8.67
CA VAL A 210 -2.71 -0.80 7.35
C VAL A 210 -1.39 -1.10 6.64
N ALA A 211 -0.27 -1.05 7.38
CA ALA A 211 1.03 -1.40 6.83
C ALA A 211 1.06 -2.85 6.34
N SER A 212 0.50 -3.80 7.10
CA SER A 212 0.43 -5.22 6.69
C SER A 212 -0.35 -5.43 5.40
N VAL A 213 -1.45 -4.69 5.21
CA VAL A 213 -2.24 -4.73 3.98
C VAL A 213 -1.45 -4.16 2.79
N CYS A 214 -0.74 -3.05 2.99
CA CYS A 214 0.05 -2.42 1.93
C CYS A 214 1.23 -3.30 1.50
N VAL A 215 1.92 -3.93 2.46
CA VAL A 215 3.02 -4.86 2.16
C VAL A 215 2.49 -6.13 1.50
N ALA A 216 1.37 -6.68 1.97
CA ALA A 216 0.73 -7.81 1.31
C ALA A 216 0.32 -7.47 -0.14
N ALA A 217 -0.19 -6.27 -0.40
CA ALA A 217 -0.59 -5.85 -1.76
C ALA A 217 0.57 -5.83 -2.77
N LEU A 218 1.84 -5.82 -2.33
CA LEU A 218 3.00 -5.99 -3.21
C LEU A 218 3.23 -7.45 -3.61
N ALA A 219 2.90 -8.40 -2.73
CA ALA A 219 3.23 -9.83 -2.89
C ALA A 219 2.15 -10.63 -3.65
N TYR A 220 0.91 -10.15 -3.69
CA TYR A 220 -0.23 -10.88 -4.27
C TYR A 220 -0.73 -10.21 -5.55
N PRO A 221 -0.65 -10.88 -6.72
CA PRO A 221 -1.18 -10.35 -7.98
C PRO A 221 -2.68 -10.00 -7.93
N GLU A 222 -3.45 -10.70 -7.10
CA GLU A 222 -4.88 -10.45 -6.88
C GLU A 222 -5.16 -9.06 -6.28
N ALA A 223 -4.15 -8.39 -5.69
CA ALA A 223 -4.27 -7.03 -5.20
C ALA A 223 -4.20 -5.98 -6.32
N GLN A 224 -3.74 -6.33 -7.52
CA GLN A 224 -3.58 -5.39 -8.63
C GLN A 224 -4.93 -4.90 -9.15
N ASN A 225 -4.97 -3.60 -9.46
CA ASN A 225 -6.11 -2.82 -9.91
C ASN A 225 -7.33 -2.92 -8.97
N LYS A 226 -7.07 -3.15 -7.68
CA LYS A 226 -8.11 -3.17 -6.64
C LYS A 226 -8.20 -1.84 -5.92
N THR A 227 -9.43 -1.46 -5.59
CA THR A 227 -9.74 -0.36 -4.68
C THR A 227 -10.66 -0.91 -3.60
N PHE A 228 -10.28 -0.75 -2.34
CA PHE A 228 -11.07 -1.29 -1.23
C PHE A 228 -10.91 -0.48 0.06
N SER A 229 -11.99 -0.47 0.83
CA SER A 229 -12.01 -0.05 2.22
C SER A 229 -11.37 -1.10 3.12
N VAL A 230 -10.67 -0.67 4.17
CA VAL A 230 -10.04 -1.57 5.13
C VAL A 230 -10.26 -1.13 6.57
N PHE A 231 -10.65 -2.07 7.43
CA PHE A 231 -10.84 -1.87 8.86
C PHE A 231 -10.68 -3.18 9.64
N THR A 232 -10.72 -3.14 10.97
CA THR A 232 -10.68 -4.34 11.81
C THR A 232 -12.01 -4.63 12.51
N ILE A 233 -12.25 -5.91 12.77
CA ILE A 233 -13.36 -6.41 13.60
C ILE A 233 -12.83 -7.29 14.73
N LYS A 234 -13.59 -7.41 15.82
CA LYS A 234 -13.24 -8.24 16.98
C LYS A 234 -13.41 -9.74 16.69
N GLN A 235 -12.55 -10.26 15.83
CA GLN A 235 -12.43 -11.67 15.49
C GLN A 235 -10.93 -12.03 15.40
N PRO A 236 -10.56 -13.32 15.53
CA PRO A 236 -9.18 -13.75 15.39
C PRO A 236 -8.57 -13.31 14.05
N PRO A 237 -7.28 -12.92 14.01
CA PRO A 237 -6.61 -12.58 12.78
C PRO A 237 -6.71 -13.70 11.74
N ASN A 238 -6.92 -13.32 10.49
CA ASN A 238 -6.83 -14.20 9.34
C ASN A 238 -5.84 -13.57 8.36
N THR A 239 -4.78 -14.29 8.02
CA THR A 239 -3.69 -13.83 7.14
C THR A 239 -3.74 -14.44 5.74
N ASP A 240 -4.88 -15.04 5.34
CA ASP A 240 -5.10 -15.50 3.97
C ASP A 240 -5.33 -14.29 3.03
N TRP A 241 -4.23 -13.63 2.69
CA TRP A 241 -4.23 -12.44 1.83
C TRP A 241 -4.71 -12.74 0.42
N GLN A 242 -4.35 -13.90 -0.13
CA GLN A 242 -4.80 -14.32 -1.45
C GLN A 242 -6.33 -14.37 -1.51
N ALA A 243 -6.97 -15.09 -0.57
CA ALA A 243 -8.42 -15.17 -0.53
C ALA A 243 -9.08 -13.81 -0.28
N LYS A 244 -8.48 -12.98 0.59
CA LYS A 244 -9.00 -11.63 0.87
C LYS A 244 -8.99 -10.73 -0.37
N PHE A 245 -7.91 -10.72 -1.15
CA PHE A 245 -7.82 -9.91 -2.36
C PHE A 245 -8.69 -10.47 -3.49
N ALA A 246 -8.74 -11.79 -3.67
CA ALA A 246 -9.60 -12.44 -4.67
C ALA A 246 -11.10 -12.19 -4.41
N ALA A 247 -11.51 -12.03 -3.14
CA ALA A 247 -12.89 -11.72 -2.78
C ALA A 247 -13.35 -10.29 -3.18
N LEU A 248 -12.46 -9.45 -3.72
CA LEU A 248 -12.77 -8.09 -4.17
C LEU A 248 -13.20 -7.99 -5.64
N ASP A 249 -13.12 -9.09 -6.40
CA ASP A 249 -13.61 -9.16 -7.79
C ASP A 249 -15.12 -8.96 -7.91
#